data_AF-A0A1I2HUK6-F1
#
_entry.id   AF-A0A1I2HUK6-F1
#
_cell.length_a   1.000
_cell.length_b   1.000
_cell.length_c   1.000
_cell.angle_alpha   90.00
_cell.angle_beta   90.00
_cell.angle_gamma   90.00
#
_symmetry.space_group_name_H-M   'P 1'
#
loop_
_entity.id
_entity.type
_entity.pdbx_description
1 polymer ?
#
loop_
_entity_poly.entity_id
_entity_poly.type
_entity_poly.pdbx_seq_one_letter_code
_entity_poly.pdbx_strand_id
1 'polypeptide(L)'
;MSFRLAATVRAREIMQIKINKRSVYAPIRYEATRPFAIHVGKHFIAESKRGEAARMAFVREQLLPLLKRAAAKIGRENGPGPLQCEMVNTQVFGSYMDGGKIIFDLSESLRQTLLITDAEDIPCGELVFPAKCFYLHFGAESGLSNDGVNIEGAFVACLDDRMTIDLVPQGFGQPHFLSLPMGESMIGVSVLLNEPSKLVSQALVDSIADVLAANAKMYEQMAGMERRLERQYGQVVKVPAPVERLAEKGPLLQKALSLIVNTMFYLAVEPQDISDDWGRDTPAEALVALQAAIKPGAVKTIENTLLKAGYSKVRFAGKMFAQSIAARHIREVAESGKTIAAHFRRGHFRRQPYGPERTLRKTIFVAPVLVNAGYGGEAQGRIYAVPPPEIS
;
A
#
# COMPACT_ATOMS: atom_id res chain seq x y z
N MET A 1 -4.28 -51.70 6.28
CA MET A 1 -4.27 -50.78 7.45
C MET A 1 -2.92 -50.06 7.68
N SER A 2 -1.77 -50.57 7.20
CA SER A 2 -0.45 -49.91 7.41
C SER A 2 -0.18 -48.62 6.63
N PHE A 3 -0.85 -48.35 5.51
CA PHE A 3 -0.57 -47.15 4.71
C PHE A 3 -1.15 -45.84 5.30
N ARG A 4 -2.22 -45.91 6.12
CA ARG A 4 -2.85 -44.72 6.73
C ARG A 4 -2.12 -44.22 7.98
N LEU A 5 -1.42 -45.11 8.71
CA LEU A 5 -0.58 -44.71 9.85
C LEU A 5 0.69 -44.00 9.38
N ALA A 6 1.31 -44.45 8.28
CA ALA A 6 2.53 -43.85 7.74
C ALA A 6 2.32 -42.41 7.24
N ALA A 7 1.17 -42.10 6.62
CA ALA A 7 0.84 -40.75 6.15
C ALA A 7 0.57 -39.76 7.31
N THR A 8 -0.01 -40.24 8.40
CA THR A 8 -0.34 -39.41 9.57
C THR A 8 0.87 -39.17 10.47
N VAL A 9 1.82 -40.12 10.51
CA VAL A 9 3.09 -39.97 11.21
C VAL A 9 4.08 -39.10 10.42
N ARG A 10 4.08 -39.15 9.07
CA ARG A 10 4.86 -38.23 8.21
C ARG A 10 4.40 -36.76 8.28
N ALA A 11 3.12 -36.49 8.45
CA ALA A 11 2.65 -35.10 8.66
C ALA A 11 3.12 -34.52 10.02
N ARG A 12 3.51 -35.38 10.96
CA ARG A 12 4.10 -35.03 12.26
C ARG A 12 5.62 -35.03 12.26
N GLU A 13 6.28 -35.59 11.24
CA GLU A 13 7.69 -35.28 10.94
C GLU A 13 7.74 -33.80 10.52
N ILE A 14 7.91 -32.99 11.55
CA ILE A 14 7.98 -31.54 11.64
C ILE A 14 8.31 -30.92 10.28
N MET A 15 7.29 -30.43 9.58
CA MET A 15 7.45 -29.44 8.53
C MET A 15 8.19 -28.26 9.15
N GLN A 16 9.51 -28.20 8.98
CA GLN A 16 10.35 -27.12 9.52
C GLN A 16 10.13 -25.88 8.66
N ILE A 17 9.02 -25.19 8.93
CA ILE A 17 8.69 -23.94 8.27
C ILE A 17 9.60 -22.84 8.84
N LYS A 18 10.48 -22.30 8.00
CA LYS A 18 11.40 -21.22 8.37
C LYS A 18 10.67 -19.89 8.51
N ILE A 19 11.17 -19.03 9.40
CA ILE A 19 10.66 -17.66 9.56
C ILE A 19 10.75 -16.93 8.22
N ASN A 20 9.64 -16.30 7.84
CA ASN A 20 9.51 -15.65 6.55
C ASN A 20 10.19 -14.26 6.47
N LYS A 21 11.53 -14.25 6.47
CA LYS A 21 12.32 -13.01 6.27
C LYS A 21 12.41 -12.56 4.82
N ARG A 22 11.96 -13.38 3.87
CA ARG A 22 12.01 -13.13 2.42
C ARG A 22 10.62 -12.95 1.83
N SER A 23 9.67 -12.56 2.67
CA SER A 23 8.30 -12.35 2.25
C SER A 23 8.23 -11.37 1.10
N VAL A 24 7.31 -11.61 0.16
CA VAL A 24 7.01 -10.61 -0.88
C VAL A 24 6.32 -9.37 -0.30
N TYR A 25 5.78 -9.47 0.91
CA TYR A 25 5.08 -8.38 1.59
C TYR A 25 6.01 -7.65 2.58
N ALA A 26 6.23 -6.36 2.33
CA ALA A 26 6.97 -5.46 3.20
C ALA A 26 6.61 -5.54 4.70
N PRO A 27 5.34 -5.50 5.14
CA PRO A 27 5.01 -5.58 6.57
C PRO A 27 5.51 -6.85 7.24
N ILE A 28 5.49 -7.99 6.53
CA ILE A 28 5.98 -9.26 7.05
C ILE A 28 7.51 -9.25 7.16
N ARG A 29 8.21 -8.74 6.13
CA ARG A 29 9.68 -8.58 6.19
C ARG A 29 10.10 -7.65 7.33
N TYR A 30 9.39 -6.53 7.49
CA TYR A 30 9.63 -5.57 8.55
C TYR A 30 9.47 -6.24 9.93
N GLU A 31 8.33 -6.90 10.19
CA GLU A 31 8.11 -7.63 11.45
C GLU A 31 9.18 -8.69 11.71
N ALA A 32 9.58 -9.43 10.68
CA ALA A 32 10.57 -10.51 10.80
C ALA A 32 12.01 -10.02 11.03
N THR A 33 12.31 -8.78 10.66
CA THR A 33 13.65 -8.18 10.80
C THR A 33 13.76 -7.17 11.94
N ARG A 34 12.63 -6.63 12.43
CA ARG A 34 12.55 -5.72 13.58
C ARG A 34 11.92 -6.44 14.77
N PRO A 35 12.70 -7.15 15.60
CA PRO A 35 12.15 -7.86 16.76
C PRO A 35 11.46 -6.92 17.78
N PHE A 36 11.71 -5.61 17.70
CA PHE A 36 11.06 -4.61 18.52
C PHE A 36 9.73 -4.09 17.96
N ALA A 37 9.45 -4.26 16.66
CA ALA A 37 8.33 -3.61 15.98
C ALA A 37 6.98 -3.89 16.64
N ILE A 38 6.72 -5.14 17.01
CA ILE A 38 5.47 -5.53 17.70
C ILE A 38 5.36 -4.84 19.06
N HIS A 39 6.44 -4.83 19.84
CA HIS A 39 6.42 -4.30 21.20
C HIS A 39 6.26 -2.78 21.19
N VAL A 40 7.09 -2.08 20.42
CA VAL A 40 7.03 -0.61 20.31
C VAL A 40 5.74 -0.17 19.61
N GLY A 41 5.29 -0.91 18.59
CA GLY A 41 3.99 -0.69 17.95
C GLY A 41 2.82 -0.78 18.94
N LYS A 42 2.82 -1.75 19.86
CA LYS A 42 1.79 -1.83 20.92
C LYS A 42 1.77 -0.60 21.84
N HIS A 43 2.93 -0.04 22.19
CA HIS A 43 3.00 1.20 22.95
C HIS A 43 2.42 2.37 22.15
N PHE A 44 2.79 2.50 20.88
CA PHE A 44 2.21 3.52 19.99
C PHE A 44 0.68 3.40 19.88
N ILE A 45 0.14 2.18 19.77
CA ILE A 45 -1.30 1.93 19.72
C ILE A 45 -1.98 2.36 21.02
N ALA A 46 -1.41 2.00 22.17
CA ALA A 46 -1.95 2.36 23.48
C ALA A 46 -2.04 3.89 23.64
N GLU A 47 -0.98 4.61 23.25
CA GLU A 47 -0.96 6.07 23.31
C GLU A 47 -1.87 6.73 22.28
N SER A 48 -2.01 6.14 21.08
CA SER A 48 -2.98 6.61 20.07
C SER A 48 -4.42 6.49 20.55
N LYS A 49 -4.76 5.44 21.30
CA LYS A 49 -6.09 5.25 21.91
C LYS A 49 -6.41 6.27 23.01
N ARG A 50 -5.38 6.90 23.58
CA ARG A 50 -5.51 7.99 24.56
C ARG A 50 -5.69 9.36 23.89
N GLY A 51 -5.67 9.42 22.56
CA GLY A 51 -5.87 10.63 21.76
C GLY A 51 -4.58 11.21 21.18
N GLU A 52 -4.74 12.18 20.28
CA GLU A 52 -3.64 12.76 19.51
C GLU A 52 -2.56 13.41 20.39
N ALA A 53 -2.95 14.12 21.45
CA ALA A 53 -1.99 14.76 22.36
C ALA A 53 -1.06 13.74 23.05
N ALA A 54 -1.61 12.62 23.51
CA ALA A 54 -0.84 11.53 24.14
C ALA A 54 0.08 10.85 23.13
N ARG A 55 -0.43 10.54 21.92
CA ARG A 55 0.36 10.02 20.81
C ARG A 55 1.55 10.93 20.50
N MET A 56 1.32 12.23 20.35
CA MET A 56 2.37 13.20 20.03
C MET A 56 3.40 13.34 21.16
N ALA A 57 2.98 13.29 22.43
CA ALA A 57 3.90 13.26 23.56
C ALA A 57 4.79 12.00 23.53
N PHE A 58 4.20 10.82 23.30
CA PHE A 58 4.94 9.58 23.15
C PHE A 58 5.98 9.62 22.02
N VAL A 59 5.58 10.08 20.83
CA VAL A 59 6.48 10.17 19.66
C VAL A 59 7.66 11.09 19.94
N ARG A 60 7.41 12.25 20.58
CA ARG A 60 8.42 13.26 20.87
C ARG A 60 9.37 12.87 22.00
N GLU A 61 8.87 12.22 23.05
CA GLU A 61 9.62 12.07 24.31
C GLU A 61 10.07 10.63 24.58
N GLN A 62 9.32 9.64 24.14
CA GLN A 62 9.48 8.25 24.59
C GLN A 62 9.91 7.29 23.47
N LEU A 63 9.49 7.55 22.23
CA LEU A 63 9.68 6.62 21.11
C LEU A 63 11.16 6.38 20.80
N LEU A 64 11.96 7.43 20.62
CA LEU A 64 13.39 7.29 20.30
C LEU A 64 14.19 6.60 21.43
N PRO A 65 14.03 6.98 22.72
CA PRO A 65 14.64 6.22 23.82
C PRO A 65 14.25 4.74 23.83
N LEU A 66 12.98 4.43 23.58
CA LEU A 66 12.50 3.05 23.54
C LEU A 66 13.11 2.27 22.38
N LEU A 67 13.19 2.86 21.20
CA LEU A 67 13.84 2.28 20.02
C LEU A 67 15.34 2.04 20.26
N LYS A 68 16.07 3.01 20.81
CA LYS A 68 17.49 2.85 21.16
C LYS A 68 17.72 1.66 22.09
N ARG A 69 16.90 1.53 23.14
CA ARG A 69 17.00 0.43 24.11
C ARG A 69 16.70 -0.93 23.47
N ALA A 70 15.74 -0.97 22.54
CA ALA A 70 15.36 -2.20 21.86
C ALA A 70 16.37 -2.61 20.77
N ALA A 71 16.89 -1.66 20.01
CA ALA A 71 17.85 -1.88 18.93
C ALA A 71 19.26 -2.19 19.42
N ALA A 72 19.63 -1.80 20.64
CA ALA A 72 20.93 -2.13 21.26
C ALA A 72 21.22 -3.65 21.29
N LYS A 73 20.18 -4.50 21.24
CA LYS A 73 20.32 -5.97 21.20
C LYS A 73 20.55 -6.52 19.79
N ILE A 74 20.38 -5.71 18.75
CA ILE A 74 20.47 -6.12 17.34
C ILE A 74 21.85 -5.78 16.79
N GLY A 75 22.34 -4.57 17.06
CA GLY A 75 23.62 -4.09 16.56
C GLY A 75 23.83 -2.61 16.82
N ARG A 76 24.97 -2.11 16.36
CA ARG A 76 25.30 -0.68 16.42
C ARG A 76 24.79 0.02 15.17
N GLU A 77 24.16 1.18 15.34
CA GLU A 77 23.76 2.04 14.21
C GLU A 77 24.99 2.65 13.51
N ASN A 78 24.93 2.72 12.19
CA ASN A 78 25.88 3.43 11.37
C ASN A 78 25.37 4.86 11.11
N GLY A 79 25.80 5.80 11.94
CA GLY A 79 25.35 7.19 11.89
C GLY A 79 24.00 7.41 12.61
N PRO A 80 23.49 8.65 12.62
CA PRO A 80 22.29 9.03 13.38
C PRO A 80 20.96 8.64 12.71
N GLY A 81 20.99 8.23 11.43
CA GLY A 81 19.80 8.07 10.59
C GLY A 81 18.92 6.85 10.87
N PRO A 82 19.45 5.62 11.06
CA PRO A 82 18.64 4.41 11.13
C PRO A 82 17.51 4.46 12.16
N LEU A 83 17.83 4.84 13.40
CA LEU A 83 16.82 4.84 14.48
C LEU A 83 15.86 6.02 14.39
N GLN A 84 16.28 7.14 13.82
CA GLN A 84 15.39 8.26 13.51
C GLN A 84 14.37 7.85 12.44
N CYS A 85 14.84 7.18 11.38
CA CYS A 85 13.97 6.61 10.36
C CYS A 85 12.98 5.58 10.94
N GLU A 86 13.44 4.72 11.86
CA GLU A 86 12.57 3.74 12.51
C GLU A 86 11.48 4.37 13.40
N MET A 87 11.61 5.63 13.81
CA MET A 87 10.52 6.34 14.49
C MET A 87 9.29 6.42 13.59
N VAL A 88 9.45 6.73 12.30
CA VAL A 88 8.33 6.79 11.35
C VAL A 88 7.84 5.38 11.05
N ASN A 89 8.74 4.47 10.68
CA ASN A 89 8.38 3.10 10.31
C ASN A 89 7.59 2.39 11.41
N THR A 90 7.95 2.60 12.68
CA THR A 90 7.26 1.97 13.81
C THR A 90 5.86 2.56 14.04
N GLN A 91 5.65 3.85 13.76
CA GLN A 91 4.31 4.47 13.82
C GLN A 91 3.41 3.92 12.71
N VAL A 92 3.93 3.81 11.49
CA VAL A 92 3.23 3.22 10.34
C VAL A 92 2.86 1.77 10.63
N PHE A 93 3.83 0.98 11.10
CA PHE A 93 3.62 -0.42 11.46
C PHE A 93 2.65 -0.58 12.64
N GLY A 94 2.73 0.30 13.64
CA GLY A 94 1.78 0.34 14.75
C GLY A 94 0.34 0.62 14.29
N SER A 95 0.16 1.56 13.35
CA SER A 95 -1.14 1.85 12.75
C SER A 95 -1.68 0.65 11.96
N TYR A 96 -0.82 0.01 11.15
CA TYR A 96 -1.14 -1.23 10.44
C TYR A 96 -1.54 -2.38 11.39
N MET A 97 -0.86 -2.50 12.53
CA MET A 97 -1.20 -3.45 13.58
C MET A 97 -2.57 -3.16 14.21
N ASP A 98 -2.88 -1.90 14.53
CA ASP A 98 -4.19 -1.52 15.08
C ASP A 98 -5.33 -1.77 14.08
N GLY A 99 -5.05 -1.62 12.78
CA GLY A 99 -5.96 -1.94 11.69
C GLY A 99 -6.16 -3.44 11.41
N GLY A 100 -5.54 -4.32 12.20
CA GLY A 100 -5.72 -5.77 12.09
C GLY A 100 -4.77 -6.47 11.12
N LYS A 101 -3.67 -5.80 10.72
CA LYS A 101 -2.65 -6.35 9.80
C LYS A 101 -3.21 -6.85 8.46
N ILE A 102 -4.11 -6.08 7.86
CA ILE A 102 -4.78 -6.45 6.61
C ILE A 102 -3.85 -6.14 5.42
N ILE A 103 -3.60 -7.14 4.58
CA ILE A 103 -2.86 -7.02 3.32
C ILE A 103 -3.83 -7.27 2.18
N PHE A 104 -3.92 -6.32 1.24
CA PHE A 104 -4.50 -6.56 -0.07
C PHE A 104 -3.41 -6.80 -1.10
N ASP A 105 -3.51 -7.90 -1.83
CA ASP A 105 -2.55 -8.29 -2.87
C ASP A 105 -3.21 -8.21 -4.25
N LEU A 106 -2.77 -7.23 -5.06
CA LEU A 106 -3.34 -6.97 -6.36
C LEU A 106 -2.76 -7.92 -7.42
N SER A 107 -3.63 -8.47 -8.26
CA SER A 107 -3.20 -9.14 -9.48
C SER A 107 -2.52 -8.15 -10.42
N GLU A 108 -1.55 -8.65 -11.19
CA GLU A 108 -0.75 -7.83 -12.09
C GLU A 108 -1.63 -7.06 -13.10
N SER A 109 -2.58 -7.77 -13.72
CA SER A 109 -3.50 -7.19 -14.70
C SER A 109 -4.42 -6.15 -14.08
N LEU A 110 -4.89 -6.36 -12.85
CA LEU A 110 -5.72 -5.37 -12.16
C LEU A 110 -4.89 -4.12 -11.84
N ARG A 111 -3.70 -4.26 -11.29
CA ARG A 111 -2.80 -3.14 -11.01
C ARG A 111 -2.51 -2.30 -12.25
N GLN A 112 -2.12 -2.93 -13.36
CA GLN A 112 -1.86 -2.24 -14.64
C GLN A 112 -3.09 -1.46 -15.11
N THR A 113 -4.28 -2.05 -14.94
CA THR A 113 -5.57 -1.43 -15.27
C THR A 113 -5.86 -0.20 -14.41
N LEU A 114 -5.68 -0.32 -13.09
CA LEU A 114 -6.00 0.75 -12.14
C LEU A 114 -5.01 1.92 -12.23
N LEU A 115 -3.79 1.69 -12.70
CA LEU A 115 -2.80 2.75 -12.96
C LEU A 115 -3.19 3.69 -14.10
N ILE A 116 -3.98 3.20 -15.06
CA ILE A 116 -4.48 3.99 -16.20
C ILE A 116 -5.96 4.37 -16.05
N THR A 117 -6.55 4.06 -14.90
CA THR A 117 -7.93 4.42 -14.57
C THR A 117 -7.95 5.84 -14.01
N ASP A 118 -8.93 6.62 -14.43
CA ASP A 118 -9.05 8.02 -14.01
C ASP A 118 -9.54 8.13 -12.56
N ALA A 119 -8.88 9.01 -11.80
CA ALA A 119 -9.15 9.30 -10.39
C ALA A 119 -9.12 10.81 -10.08
N GLU A 120 -8.99 11.68 -11.10
CA GLU A 120 -8.69 13.10 -10.91
C GLU A 120 -9.85 13.86 -10.25
N ASP A 121 -11.09 13.46 -10.57
CA ASP A 121 -12.33 14.14 -10.15
C ASP A 121 -13.00 13.53 -8.91
N ILE A 122 -12.29 12.69 -8.14
CA ILE A 122 -12.86 12.04 -6.95
C ILE A 122 -12.84 13.01 -5.76
N PRO A 123 -14.00 13.36 -5.17
CA PRO A 123 -14.04 14.19 -3.96
C PRO A 123 -13.60 13.41 -2.71
N CYS A 124 -12.97 14.09 -1.75
CA CYS A 124 -12.53 13.51 -0.48
C CYS A 124 -13.66 12.80 0.28
N GLY A 125 -14.88 13.35 0.24
CA GLY A 125 -16.05 12.78 0.91
C GLY A 125 -16.62 11.52 0.25
N GLU A 126 -16.18 11.18 -0.96
CA GLU A 126 -16.58 9.94 -1.65
C GLU A 126 -15.59 8.79 -1.46
N LEU A 127 -14.45 9.02 -0.79
CA LEU A 127 -13.48 7.97 -0.51
C LEU A 127 -14.09 6.87 0.37
N VAL A 128 -13.94 5.62 -0.08
CA VAL A 128 -14.38 4.43 0.67
C VAL A 128 -13.17 3.69 1.20
N PHE A 129 -13.11 3.47 2.51
CA PHE A 129 -12.01 2.77 3.15
C PHE A 129 -12.41 1.32 3.46
N PRO A 130 -11.70 0.31 2.95
CA PRO A 130 -12.01 -1.10 3.24
C PRO A 130 -11.65 -1.50 4.68
N ALA A 131 -10.77 -0.74 5.32
CA ALA A 131 -10.37 -0.86 6.72
C ALA A 131 -9.74 0.46 7.20
N LYS A 132 -9.62 0.64 8.51
CA LYS A 132 -8.97 1.83 9.09
C LYS A 132 -7.50 1.95 8.70
N CYS A 133 -6.75 0.84 8.76
CA CYS A 133 -5.37 0.79 8.29
C CYS A 133 -5.13 -0.53 7.57
N PHE A 134 -4.44 -0.50 6.44
CA PHE A 134 -4.13 -1.69 5.64
C PHE A 134 -2.88 -1.46 4.79
N TYR A 135 -2.33 -2.55 4.27
CA TYR A 135 -1.23 -2.54 3.30
C TYR A 135 -1.76 -2.94 1.93
N LEU A 136 -1.42 -2.17 0.90
CA LEU A 136 -1.63 -2.52 -0.50
C LEU A 136 -0.32 -3.02 -1.09
N HIS A 137 -0.30 -4.26 -1.57
CA HIS A 137 0.84 -4.82 -2.30
C HIS A 137 0.64 -4.68 -3.81
N PHE A 138 1.58 -3.97 -4.45
CA PHE A 138 1.60 -3.75 -5.91
C PHE A 138 2.59 -4.67 -6.62
N GLY A 139 3.58 -5.20 -5.89
CA GLY A 139 4.74 -5.90 -6.45
C GLY A 139 5.82 -4.93 -6.94
N ALA A 140 7.07 -5.41 -7.02
CA ALA A 140 8.22 -4.57 -7.39
C ALA A 140 8.13 -3.97 -8.80
N GLU A 141 7.43 -4.65 -9.72
CA GLU A 141 7.20 -4.18 -11.10
C GLU A 141 5.89 -3.41 -11.21
N SER A 142 5.57 -2.60 -10.20
CA SER A 142 4.29 -1.90 -10.13
C SER A 142 4.12 -0.86 -11.24
N GLY A 143 5.20 -0.39 -11.86
CA GLY A 143 5.18 0.79 -12.72
C GLY A 143 5.15 2.11 -11.94
N LEU A 144 5.28 2.04 -10.61
CA LEU A 144 5.57 3.18 -9.74
C LEU A 144 7.07 3.18 -9.43
N SER A 145 7.79 4.12 -10.02
CA SER A 145 9.22 4.29 -9.76
C SER A 145 9.60 5.76 -9.79
N ASN A 146 10.66 6.11 -9.07
CA ASN A 146 11.28 7.43 -9.13
C ASN A 146 12.77 7.31 -8.80
N ASP A 147 13.63 7.95 -9.59
CA ASP A 147 15.10 7.91 -9.43
C ASP A 147 15.69 6.49 -9.31
N GLY A 148 15.15 5.54 -10.08
CA GLY A 148 15.59 4.14 -10.04
C GLY A 148 15.09 3.34 -8.83
N VAL A 149 14.32 3.95 -7.93
CA VAL A 149 13.67 3.27 -6.81
C VAL A 149 12.25 2.87 -7.22
N ASN A 150 11.98 1.57 -7.22
CA ASN A 150 10.64 1.04 -7.45
C ASN A 150 9.84 1.03 -6.15
N ILE A 151 8.53 1.26 -6.24
CA ILE A 151 7.59 1.15 -5.12
C ILE A 151 6.85 -0.18 -5.21
N GLU A 152 6.95 -1.01 -4.17
CA GLU A 152 6.33 -2.35 -4.15
C GLU A 152 4.97 -2.40 -3.43
N GLY A 153 4.60 -1.33 -2.74
CA GLY A 153 3.34 -1.23 -2.02
C GLY A 153 3.19 0.09 -1.27
N ALA A 154 2.11 0.19 -0.51
CA ALA A 154 1.82 1.35 0.33
C ALA A 154 1.08 0.93 1.60
N PHE A 155 1.46 1.51 2.73
CA PHE A 155 0.57 1.56 3.89
C PHE A 155 -0.42 2.69 3.72
N VAL A 156 -1.69 2.42 4.03
CA VAL A 156 -2.77 3.40 4.01
C VAL A 156 -3.42 3.39 5.39
N ALA A 157 -3.52 4.57 6.01
CA ALA A 157 -4.26 4.73 7.25
C ALA A 157 -5.28 5.87 7.12
N CYS A 158 -6.52 5.59 7.51
CA CYS A 158 -7.59 6.56 7.65
C CYS A 158 -7.63 7.05 9.09
N LEU A 159 -7.42 8.35 9.26
CA LEU A 159 -7.72 9.10 10.47
C LEU A 159 -8.99 9.92 10.24
N ASP A 160 -9.46 10.58 11.30
CA ASP A 160 -10.74 11.32 11.26
C ASP A 160 -10.71 12.50 10.27
N ASP A 161 -9.55 13.15 10.10
CA ASP A 161 -9.38 14.37 9.30
C ASP A 161 -8.44 14.19 8.10
N ARG A 162 -7.79 13.02 7.96
CA ARG A 162 -6.80 12.77 6.91
C ARG A 162 -6.65 11.29 6.57
N MET A 163 -6.19 11.02 5.36
CA MET A 163 -5.61 9.75 4.97
C MET A 163 -4.09 9.89 4.94
N THR A 164 -3.34 8.97 5.55
CA THR A 164 -1.88 8.89 5.40
C THR A 164 -1.53 7.78 4.43
N ILE A 165 -0.55 8.05 3.57
CA ILE A 165 -0.01 7.14 2.58
C ILE A 165 1.49 7.08 2.80
N ASP A 166 2.01 5.89 3.07
CA ASP A 166 3.44 5.64 3.19
C ASP A 166 3.87 4.64 2.11
N LEU A 167 4.46 5.15 1.04
CA LEU A 167 4.92 4.33 -0.09
C LEU A 167 6.17 3.56 0.32
N VAL A 168 6.18 2.28 -0.01
CA VAL A 168 7.22 1.35 0.40
C VAL A 168 8.17 1.06 -0.76
N PRO A 169 9.45 1.47 -0.66
CA PRO A 169 10.46 1.13 -1.65
C PRO A 169 10.71 -0.39 -1.73
N GLN A 170 11.09 -0.84 -2.92
CA GLN A 170 11.51 -2.21 -3.15
C GLN A 170 12.67 -2.57 -2.21
N GLY A 171 12.54 -3.73 -1.55
CA GLY A 171 13.58 -4.23 -0.65
C GLY A 171 13.47 -3.72 0.80
N PHE A 172 12.48 -2.88 1.11
CA PHE A 172 12.17 -2.45 2.47
C PHE A 172 12.04 -3.65 3.42
N GLY A 173 12.48 -3.51 4.67
CA GLY A 173 12.40 -4.58 5.65
C GLY A 173 13.63 -5.47 5.64
N GLN A 174 14.80 -4.95 5.22
CA GLN A 174 16.02 -5.75 5.14
C GLN A 174 16.73 -5.94 6.49
N PRO A 175 17.41 -7.07 6.73
CA PRO A 175 18.01 -7.36 8.04
C PRO A 175 19.12 -6.39 8.49
N HIS A 176 19.77 -5.71 7.56
CA HIS A 176 20.92 -4.85 7.81
C HIS A 176 20.56 -3.35 7.79
N PHE A 177 19.32 -3.02 8.11
CA PHE A 177 18.83 -1.63 8.12
C PHE A 177 19.65 -0.68 9.02
N LEU A 178 20.24 -1.19 10.11
CA LEU A 178 21.12 -0.40 11.00
C LEU A 178 22.44 0.02 10.34
N SER A 179 22.84 -0.65 9.25
CA SER A 179 24.06 -0.35 8.50
C SER A 179 23.86 0.74 7.44
N LEU A 180 22.60 1.03 7.08
CA LEU A 180 22.25 2.05 6.08
C LEU A 180 22.40 3.44 6.70
N PRO A 181 23.15 4.38 6.11
CA PRO A 181 23.38 5.69 6.72
C PRO A 181 22.11 6.44 7.15
N MET A 182 21.04 6.34 6.35
CA MET A 182 19.74 7.00 6.61
C MET A 182 18.64 6.03 7.06
N GLY A 183 18.96 4.75 7.28
CA GLY A 183 17.94 3.71 7.49
C GLY A 183 17.14 3.37 6.23
N GLU A 184 15.96 2.77 6.42
CA GLU A 184 15.02 2.42 5.34
C GLU A 184 13.81 3.36 5.39
N SER A 185 13.85 4.44 4.60
CA SER A 185 12.78 5.44 4.58
C SER A 185 11.63 5.03 3.66
N MET A 186 10.41 5.21 4.15
CA MET A 186 9.20 5.23 3.31
C MET A 186 8.97 6.65 2.78
N ILE A 187 8.25 6.77 1.66
CA ILE A 187 7.85 8.08 1.13
C ILE A 187 6.42 8.36 1.63
N GLY A 188 6.33 9.13 2.71
CA GLY A 188 5.09 9.44 3.41
C GLY A 188 4.44 10.74 2.96
N VAL A 189 3.11 10.76 2.83
CA VAL A 189 2.30 11.97 2.65
C VAL A 189 0.96 11.83 3.36
N SER A 190 0.40 12.93 3.85
CA SER A 190 -0.98 13.00 4.33
C SER A 190 -1.86 13.70 3.29
N VAL A 191 -3.11 13.28 3.16
CA VAL A 191 -4.14 13.92 2.36
C VAL A 191 -5.25 14.35 3.31
N LEU A 192 -5.45 15.65 3.47
CA LEU A 192 -6.51 16.19 4.34
C LEU A 192 -7.90 15.92 3.74
N LEU A 193 -8.81 15.40 4.56
CA LEU A 193 -10.17 15.00 4.18
C LEU A 193 -11.25 15.89 4.82
N ASN A 194 -10.84 16.98 5.47
CA ASN A 194 -11.70 17.93 6.17
C ASN A 194 -12.65 18.72 5.24
N GLU A 195 -12.37 18.79 3.94
CA GLU A 195 -13.22 19.42 2.93
C GLU A 195 -13.81 18.34 2.01
N PRO A 196 -15.04 17.84 2.26
CA PRO A 196 -15.60 16.69 1.54
C PRO A 196 -15.75 16.89 0.02
N SER A 197 -15.95 18.12 -0.43
CA SER A 197 -16.08 18.46 -1.86
C SER A 197 -14.74 18.69 -2.57
N LYS A 198 -13.63 18.81 -1.82
CA LYS A 198 -12.30 18.99 -2.42
C LYS A 198 -11.90 17.71 -3.13
N LEU A 199 -11.27 17.84 -4.30
CA LEU A 199 -10.73 16.70 -5.03
C LEU A 199 -9.55 16.11 -4.27
N VAL A 200 -9.47 14.78 -4.22
CA VAL A 200 -8.41 14.04 -3.53
C VAL A 200 -7.03 14.38 -4.10
N SER A 201 -6.95 14.58 -5.42
CA SER A 201 -5.77 15.06 -6.14
C SER A 201 -5.33 16.45 -5.67
N GLN A 202 -6.26 17.39 -5.53
CA GLN A 202 -5.98 18.74 -5.04
C GLN A 202 -5.56 18.72 -3.57
N ALA A 203 -6.22 17.93 -2.72
CA ALA A 203 -5.87 17.80 -1.31
C ALA A 203 -4.45 17.26 -1.11
N LEU A 204 -3.96 16.37 -1.99
CA LEU A 204 -2.56 15.94 -2.01
C LEU A 204 -1.62 17.10 -2.36
N VAL A 205 -1.93 17.87 -3.40
CA VAL A 205 -1.11 19.01 -3.83
C VAL A 205 -0.99 20.03 -2.71
N ASP A 206 -2.11 20.37 -2.06
CA ASP A 206 -2.15 21.27 -0.90
C ASP A 206 -1.24 20.74 0.22
N SER A 207 -1.35 19.44 0.53
CA SER A 207 -0.58 18.81 1.60
C SER A 207 0.93 18.77 1.31
N ILE A 208 1.34 18.55 0.05
CA ILE A 208 2.74 18.65 -0.36
C ILE A 208 3.25 20.08 -0.18
N ALA A 209 2.45 21.08 -0.61
CA ALA A 209 2.81 22.49 -0.47
C ALA A 209 2.98 22.89 1.01
N ASP A 210 2.08 22.44 1.89
CA ASP A 210 2.14 22.69 3.33
C ASP A 210 3.40 22.11 3.96
N VAL A 211 3.76 20.86 3.59
CA VAL A 211 4.99 20.22 4.08
C VAL A 211 6.22 20.98 3.58
N LEU A 212 6.26 21.39 2.32
CA LEU A 212 7.37 22.17 1.78
C LEU A 212 7.51 23.53 2.49
N ALA A 213 6.40 24.22 2.79
CA ALA A 213 6.40 25.47 3.53
C ALA A 213 6.87 25.27 4.98
N ALA A 214 6.42 24.22 5.66
CA ALA A 214 6.87 23.86 7.01
C ALA A 214 8.37 23.53 7.05
N ASN A 215 8.87 22.81 6.04
CA ASN A 215 10.28 22.47 5.92
C ASN A 215 11.14 23.69 5.65
N ALA A 216 10.71 24.63 4.80
CA ALA A 216 11.41 25.89 4.56
C ALA A 216 11.64 26.66 5.88
N LYS A 217 10.59 26.75 6.71
CA LYS A 217 10.68 27.36 8.05
C LYS A 217 11.64 26.59 8.97
N MET A 218 11.63 25.26 8.92
CA MET A 218 12.56 24.44 9.70
C MET A 218 14.02 24.63 9.25
N TYR A 219 14.26 24.75 7.94
CA TYR A 219 15.59 25.04 7.39
C TYR A 219 16.11 26.42 7.79
N GLU A 220 15.26 27.45 7.78
CA GLU A 220 15.64 28.77 8.29
C GLU A 220 16.02 28.72 9.78
N GLN A 221 15.27 27.96 10.58
CA GLN A 221 15.57 27.74 12.00
C GLN A 221 16.88 26.96 12.19
N MET A 222 17.12 25.91 11.39
CA MET A 222 18.36 25.14 11.39
C MET A 222 19.55 26.03 11.01
N ALA A 223 19.46 26.80 9.93
CA ALA A 223 20.51 27.74 9.53
C ALA A 223 20.74 28.85 10.57
N GLY A 224 19.69 29.28 11.30
CA GLY A 224 19.83 30.16 12.45
C GLY A 224 20.56 29.51 13.62
N MET A 225 20.28 28.23 13.88
CA MET A 225 20.92 27.43 14.93
C MET A 225 22.38 27.10 14.58
N GLU A 226 22.68 26.73 13.33
CA GLU A 226 24.03 26.52 12.81
C GLU A 226 24.86 27.79 12.98
N ARG A 227 24.37 28.96 12.54
CA ARG A 227 25.05 30.25 12.73
C ARG A 227 25.32 30.58 14.20
N ARG A 228 24.42 30.18 15.10
CA ARG A 228 24.59 30.38 16.55
C ARG A 228 25.63 29.42 17.14
N LEU A 229 25.60 28.14 16.73
CA LEU A 229 26.58 27.14 17.15
C LEU A 229 27.98 27.45 16.60
N GLU A 230 28.10 27.91 15.36
CA GLU A 230 29.35 28.38 14.77
C GLU A 230 29.94 29.56 15.54
N ARG A 231 29.12 30.54 15.93
CA ARG A 231 29.57 31.66 16.78
C ARG A 231 30.02 31.22 18.17
N GLN A 232 29.41 30.17 18.71
CA GLN A 232 29.66 29.70 20.08
C GLN A 232 30.84 28.73 20.16
N TYR A 233 31.05 27.89 19.14
CA TYR A 233 32.03 26.80 19.16
C TYR A 233 33.12 26.91 18.08
N GLY A 234 33.05 27.91 17.19
CA GLY A 234 34.05 28.19 16.16
C GLY A 234 34.17 27.13 15.06
N GLN A 235 33.26 26.17 14.99
CA GLN A 235 33.24 25.08 14.01
C GLN A 235 31.88 24.98 13.32
N VAL A 236 31.91 24.68 12.02
CA VAL A 236 30.72 24.42 11.20
C VAL A 236 30.08 23.10 11.66
N VAL A 237 29.01 23.19 12.44
CA VAL A 237 28.19 22.02 12.81
C VAL A 237 27.06 21.91 11.79
N LYS A 238 27.21 21.05 10.78
CA LYS A 238 26.11 20.76 9.84
C LYS A 238 25.05 19.91 10.54
N VAL A 239 23.82 20.41 10.58
CA VAL A 239 22.66 19.64 11.03
C VAL A 239 22.12 18.87 9.82
N PRO A 240 22.10 17.52 9.83
CA PRO A 240 21.53 16.75 8.73
C PRO A 240 20.07 17.13 8.53
N ALA A 241 19.71 17.49 7.30
CA ALA A 241 18.36 17.74 6.86
C ALA A 241 17.66 16.40 6.55
N PRO A 242 16.68 15.94 7.34
CA PRO A 242 16.03 14.65 7.11
C PRO A 242 14.96 14.70 6.01
N VAL A 243 14.69 15.86 5.42
CA VAL A 243 13.64 15.97 4.41
C VAL A 243 14.20 15.54 3.06
N GLU A 244 13.90 14.31 2.67
CA GLU A 244 13.92 13.90 1.27
C GLU A 244 13.20 14.97 0.43
N ARG A 245 13.65 15.18 -0.80
CA ARG A 245 13.10 16.21 -1.69
C ARG A 245 11.68 15.86 -2.12
N LEU A 246 10.71 16.06 -1.23
CA LEU A 246 9.30 15.72 -1.43
C LEU A 246 8.72 16.39 -2.69
N ALA A 247 9.20 17.59 -3.01
CA ALA A 247 8.89 18.30 -4.25
C ALA A 247 9.21 17.46 -5.50
N GLU A 248 10.35 16.76 -5.52
CA GLU A 248 10.77 15.90 -6.63
C GLU A 248 9.97 14.57 -6.66
N LYS A 249 9.25 14.25 -5.57
CA LYS A 249 8.41 13.05 -5.48
C LYS A 249 6.94 13.31 -5.83
N GLY A 250 6.54 14.55 -6.12
CA GLY A 250 5.16 14.93 -6.45
C GLY A 250 4.48 14.05 -7.53
N PRO A 251 5.10 13.86 -8.71
CA PRO A 251 4.52 13.01 -9.76
C PRO A 251 4.35 11.55 -9.34
N LEU A 252 5.30 11.00 -8.58
CA LEU A 252 5.20 9.64 -8.02
C LEU A 252 4.02 9.55 -7.05
N LEU A 253 3.88 10.52 -6.15
CA LEU A 253 2.80 10.56 -5.16
C LEU A 253 1.43 10.68 -5.83
N GLN A 254 1.28 11.49 -6.88
CA GLN A 254 0.03 11.61 -7.64
C GLN A 254 -0.34 10.29 -8.34
N LYS A 255 0.63 9.63 -8.97
CA LYS A 255 0.41 8.33 -9.63
C LYS A 255 0.08 7.24 -8.62
N ALA A 256 0.77 7.21 -7.49
CA ALA A 256 0.51 6.26 -6.42
C ALA A 256 -0.85 6.51 -5.76
N LEU A 257 -1.22 7.77 -5.50
CA LEU A 257 -2.54 8.16 -4.99
C LEU A 257 -3.65 7.68 -5.92
N SER A 258 -3.51 7.90 -7.23
CA SER A 258 -4.47 7.44 -8.23
C SER A 258 -4.64 5.91 -8.15
N LEU A 259 -3.55 5.15 -8.09
CA LEU A 259 -3.62 3.69 -7.91
C LEU A 259 -4.29 3.29 -6.59
N ILE A 260 -3.94 3.94 -5.48
CA ILE A 260 -4.50 3.65 -4.15
C ILE A 260 -6.01 3.91 -4.13
N VAL A 261 -6.44 5.08 -4.62
CA VAL A 261 -7.86 5.45 -4.67
C VAL A 261 -8.62 4.51 -5.58
N ASN A 262 -8.13 4.25 -6.80
CA ASN A 262 -8.75 3.31 -7.72
C ASN A 262 -8.84 1.90 -7.14
N THR A 263 -7.83 1.48 -6.38
CA THR A 263 -7.84 0.20 -5.65
C THR A 263 -8.95 0.19 -4.60
N MET A 264 -9.05 1.23 -3.77
CA MET A 264 -10.08 1.31 -2.73
C MET A 264 -11.50 1.24 -3.32
N PHE A 265 -11.76 1.95 -4.41
CA PHE A 265 -13.04 1.87 -5.11
C PHE A 265 -13.27 0.49 -5.73
N TYR A 266 -12.25 -0.12 -6.34
CA TYR A 266 -12.37 -1.49 -6.87
C TYR A 266 -12.76 -2.48 -5.77
N LEU A 267 -12.10 -2.41 -4.60
CA LEU A 267 -12.40 -3.27 -3.46
C LEU A 267 -13.84 -3.08 -2.94
N ALA A 268 -14.36 -1.86 -3.00
CA ALA A 268 -15.73 -1.57 -2.60
C ALA A 268 -16.78 -2.05 -3.61
N VAL A 269 -16.48 -1.94 -4.91
CA VAL A 269 -17.43 -2.20 -6.01
C VAL A 269 -17.43 -3.66 -6.46
N GLU A 270 -16.29 -4.35 -6.39
CA GLU A 270 -16.11 -5.74 -6.83
C GLU A 270 -15.73 -6.67 -5.66
N PRO A 271 -16.50 -6.71 -4.54
CA PRO A 271 -16.15 -7.52 -3.37
C PRO A 271 -16.10 -9.02 -3.66
N GLN A 272 -16.80 -9.49 -4.69
CA GLN A 272 -16.79 -10.88 -5.13
C GLN A 272 -15.46 -11.30 -5.78
N ASP A 273 -14.64 -10.34 -6.24
CA ASP A 273 -13.29 -10.59 -6.75
C ASP A 273 -12.21 -10.39 -5.65
N ILE A 274 -12.63 -10.44 -4.39
CA ILE A 274 -11.74 -10.46 -3.22
C ILE A 274 -11.81 -11.84 -2.58
N SER A 275 -10.65 -12.49 -2.43
CA SER A 275 -10.54 -13.80 -1.80
C SER A 275 -9.46 -13.83 -0.72
N ASP A 276 -9.79 -14.35 0.46
CA ASP A 276 -8.82 -14.58 1.53
C ASP A 276 -8.10 -15.91 1.33
N ASP A 277 -6.77 -15.86 1.24
CA ASP A 277 -5.94 -17.08 1.14
C ASP A 277 -4.53 -16.81 1.69
N TRP A 278 -3.71 -17.86 1.81
CA TRP A 278 -2.31 -17.73 2.21
C TRP A 278 -1.50 -16.95 1.17
N GLY A 279 -0.56 -16.13 1.65
CA GLY A 279 0.28 -15.29 0.79
C GLY A 279 1.12 -16.08 -0.22
N ARG A 280 1.52 -15.42 -1.32
CA ARG A 280 2.27 -16.04 -2.44
C ARG A 280 3.60 -16.68 -2.04
N ASP A 281 4.13 -16.28 -0.89
CA ASP A 281 5.38 -16.73 -0.31
C ASP A 281 5.22 -17.96 0.61
N THR A 282 4.00 -18.42 0.84
CA THR A 282 3.71 -19.59 1.69
C THR A 282 4.30 -20.86 1.07
N PRO A 283 4.99 -21.74 1.84
CA PRO A 283 5.61 -22.94 1.29
C PRO A 283 4.59 -23.86 0.62
N ALA A 284 4.91 -24.32 -0.59
CA ALA A 284 4.00 -25.14 -1.39
C ALA A 284 3.61 -26.44 -0.66
N GLU A 285 4.53 -27.03 0.10
CA GLU A 285 4.27 -28.24 0.88
C GLU A 285 3.22 -28.00 1.98
N ALA A 286 3.23 -26.81 2.59
CA ALA A 286 2.25 -26.41 3.59
C ALA A 286 0.86 -26.20 2.98
N LEU A 287 0.79 -25.62 1.77
CA LEU A 287 -0.46 -25.44 1.04
C LEU A 287 -1.06 -26.79 0.61
N VAL A 288 -0.24 -27.71 0.09
CA VAL A 288 -0.67 -29.08 -0.23
C VAL A 288 -1.17 -29.80 1.01
N ALA A 289 -0.48 -29.67 2.14
CA ALA A 289 -0.90 -30.26 3.41
C ALA A 289 -2.24 -29.69 3.91
N LEU A 290 -2.47 -28.37 3.75
CA LEU A 290 -3.75 -27.73 4.08
C LEU A 290 -4.89 -28.25 3.22
N GLN A 291 -4.68 -28.36 1.90
CA GLN A 291 -5.69 -28.87 0.96
C GLN A 291 -6.04 -30.35 1.24
N ALA A 292 -5.05 -31.16 1.63
CA ALA A 292 -5.25 -32.57 1.94
C ALA A 292 -5.85 -32.82 3.34
N ALA A 293 -5.84 -31.83 4.23
CA ALA A 293 -6.27 -31.98 5.62
C ALA A 293 -7.80 -32.01 5.76
N ILE A 294 -8.35 -33.18 6.04
CA ILE A 294 -9.81 -33.37 6.23
C ILE A 294 -10.27 -33.00 7.65
N LYS A 295 -9.42 -33.23 8.67
CA LYS A 295 -9.79 -33.01 10.08
C LYS A 295 -9.57 -31.55 10.49
N PRO A 296 -10.54 -30.87 11.12
CA PRO A 296 -10.40 -29.47 11.55
C PRO A 296 -9.18 -29.20 12.45
N GLY A 297 -8.85 -30.13 13.34
CA GLY A 297 -7.68 -30.01 14.22
C GLY A 297 -6.34 -30.06 13.47
N ALA A 298 -6.26 -30.80 12.36
CA ALA A 298 -5.07 -30.85 11.53
C ALA A 298 -4.88 -29.53 10.77
N VAL A 299 -5.95 -29.00 10.17
CA VAL A 299 -5.96 -27.68 9.53
C VAL A 299 -5.46 -26.61 10.50
N LYS A 300 -6.07 -26.48 11.67
CA LYS A 300 -5.69 -25.49 12.69
C LYS A 300 -4.24 -25.63 13.15
N THR A 301 -3.71 -26.85 13.20
CA THR A 301 -2.31 -27.09 13.57
C THR A 301 -1.35 -26.56 12.50
N ILE A 302 -1.66 -26.78 11.22
CA ILE A 302 -0.85 -26.27 10.11
C ILE A 302 -0.94 -24.75 10.06
N GLU A 303 -2.15 -24.18 10.15
CA GLU A 303 -2.35 -22.72 10.18
C GLU A 303 -1.57 -22.06 11.32
N ASN A 304 -1.62 -22.62 12.54
CA ASN A 304 -0.85 -22.10 13.67
C ASN A 304 0.66 -22.22 13.45
N THR A 305 1.13 -23.27 12.77
CA THR A 305 2.55 -23.43 12.43
C THR A 305 2.99 -22.36 11.45
N LEU A 306 2.18 -22.08 10.43
CA LEU A 306 2.41 -21.02 9.45
C LEU A 306 2.43 -19.63 10.11
N LEU A 307 1.44 -19.32 10.96
CA LEU A 307 1.38 -18.05 11.69
C LEU A 307 2.61 -17.85 12.59
N LYS A 308 3.03 -18.90 13.32
CA LYS A 308 4.23 -18.85 14.17
C LYS A 308 5.51 -18.64 13.36
N ALA A 309 5.55 -19.13 12.13
CA ALA A 309 6.66 -18.90 11.20
C ALA A 309 6.56 -17.56 10.44
N GLY A 310 5.58 -16.71 10.75
CA GLY A 310 5.44 -15.38 10.17
C GLY A 310 4.74 -15.34 8.80
N TYR A 311 4.11 -16.42 8.36
CA TYR A 311 3.23 -16.39 7.19
C TYR A 311 1.88 -15.83 7.59
N SER A 312 1.22 -15.12 6.67
CA SER A 312 -0.09 -14.51 6.90
C SER A 312 -1.05 -14.82 5.77
N LYS A 313 -2.35 -14.82 6.10
CA LYS A 313 -3.39 -14.74 5.08
C LYS A 313 -3.44 -13.32 4.52
N VAL A 314 -3.71 -13.21 3.23
CA VAL A 314 -3.85 -11.96 2.49
C VAL A 314 -5.17 -11.96 1.74
N ARG A 315 -5.62 -10.76 1.38
CA ARG A 315 -6.82 -10.55 0.56
C ARG A 315 -6.39 -10.35 -0.88
N PHE A 316 -6.48 -11.39 -1.69
CA PHE A 316 -6.21 -11.26 -3.12
C PHE A 316 -7.33 -10.51 -3.81
N ALA A 317 -6.98 -9.52 -4.63
CA ALA A 317 -7.92 -8.74 -5.42
C ALA A 317 -7.58 -8.82 -6.92
N GLY A 318 -8.59 -9.06 -7.76
CA GLY A 318 -8.42 -9.04 -9.21
C GLY A 318 -8.13 -10.39 -9.86
N LYS A 319 -8.44 -11.53 -9.19
CA LYS A 319 -8.22 -12.87 -9.75
C LYS A 319 -9.24 -13.18 -10.84
N MET A 320 -10.51 -12.85 -10.63
CA MET A 320 -11.57 -12.93 -11.63
C MET A 320 -11.33 -11.91 -12.74
N PHE A 321 -10.95 -10.67 -12.40
CA PHE A 321 -10.61 -9.67 -13.41
C PHE A 321 -9.48 -10.12 -14.33
N ALA A 322 -8.43 -10.77 -13.79
CA ALA A 322 -7.33 -11.30 -14.58
C ALA A 322 -7.77 -12.35 -15.64
N GLN A 323 -8.95 -12.95 -15.50
CA GLN A 323 -9.52 -13.90 -16.47
C GLN A 323 -10.40 -13.21 -17.53
N SER A 324 -10.71 -11.91 -17.36
CA SER A 324 -11.55 -11.14 -18.27
C SER A 324 -10.89 -10.89 -19.63
N ILE A 325 -11.71 -10.54 -20.62
CA ILE A 325 -11.24 -10.10 -21.95
C ILE A 325 -10.41 -8.82 -21.83
N ALA A 326 -10.85 -7.87 -20.98
CA ALA A 326 -10.13 -6.62 -20.77
C ALA A 326 -8.71 -6.85 -20.23
N ALA A 327 -8.54 -7.75 -19.26
CA ALA A 327 -7.24 -8.11 -18.72
C ALA A 327 -6.34 -8.85 -19.74
N ARG A 328 -6.91 -9.59 -20.68
CA ARG A 328 -6.14 -10.22 -21.78
C ARG A 328 -5.58 -9.16 -22.73
N HIS A 329 -6.41 -8.22 -23.19
CA HIS A 329 -5.94 -7.16 -24.08
C HIS A 329 -4.86 -6.27 -23.45
N ILE A 330 -4.97 -5.99 -22.14
CA ILE A 330 -3.95 -5.19 -21.43
C ILE A 330 -2.61 -5.93 -21.38
N ARG A 331 -2.62 -7.25 -21.14
CA ARG A 331 -1.39 -8.08 -21.18
C ARG A 331 -0.78 -8.13 -22.58
N GLU A 332 -1.60 -8.37 -23.61
CA GLU A 332 -1.14 -8.42 -25.00
C GLU A 332 -0.46 -7.11 -25.45
N VAL A 333 -0.97 -5.95 -25.01
CA VAL A 333 -0.33 -4.66 -25.31
C VAL A 333 0.95 -4.46 -24.49
N ALA A 334 0.93 -4.82 -23.20
CA ALA A 334 2.12 -4.74 -22.34
C ALA A 334 3.28 -5.61 -22.88
N GLU A 335 2.98 -6.80 -23.40
CA GLU A 335 3.96 -7.75 -23.94
C GLU A 335 4.44 -7.38 -25.35
N SER A 336 3.57 -6.83 -26.20
CA SER A 336 3.92 -6.58 -27.60
C SER A 336 4.73 -5.31 -27.83
N GLY A 337 4.72 -4.35 -26.89
CA GLY A 337 5.43 -3.07 -27.00
C GLY A 337 5.01 -2.21 -28.21
N LYS A 338 3.97 -2.61 -28.95
CA LYS A 338 3.52 -1.96 -30.18
C LYS A 338 2.62 -0.78 -29.85
N THR A 339 3.06 0.41 -30.23
CA THR A 339 2.25 1.62 -30.37
C THR A 339 1.37 1.52 -31.62
N ILE A 340 0.33 0.67 -31.59
CA ILE A 340 -0.71 0.71 -32.64
C ILE A 340 -1.69 1.83 -32.30
N ALA A 341 -2.24 2.50 -33.32
CA ALA A 341 -3.28 3.54 -33.25
C ALA A 341 -4.64 3.08 -32.65
N ALA A 342 -4.62 2.06 -31.80
CA ALA A 342 -5.69 1.68 -30.90
C ALA A 342 -5.45 2.38 -29.56
N HIS A 343 -6.26 3.40 -29.25
CA HIS A 343 -6.14 4.10 -27.97
C HIS A 343 -6.96 3.35 -26.91
N PHE A 344 -6.41 3.22 -25.71
CA PHE A 344 -7.22 2.80 -24.58
C PHE A 344 -8.14 3.95 -24.17
N ARG A 345 -9.45 3.70 -24.17
CA ARG A 345 -10.34 4.50 -23.35
C ARG A 345 -10.09 4.10 -21.90
N ARG A 346 -9.67 5.06 -21.08
CA ARG A 346 -9.39 4.86 -19.65
C ARG A 346 -10.59 4.27 -18.93
N GLY A 347 -10.31 3.42 -17.94
CA GLY A 347 -11.32 2.98 -16.98
C GLY A 347 -11.76 4.17 -16.13
N HIS A 348 -12.97 4.09 -15.59
CA HIS A 348 -13.48 5.09 -14.67
C HIS A 348 -14.54 4.47 -13.75
N PHE A 349 -14.79 5.13 -12.63
CA PHE A 349 -15.94 4.82 -11.78
C PHE A 349 -17.13 5.67 -12.21
N ARG A 350 -18.31 5.04 -12.28
CA ARG A 350 -19.55 5.73 -12.71
C ARG A 350 -20.66 5.50 -11.71
N ARG A 351 -21.34 6.59 -11.32
CA ARG A 351 -22.61 6.51 -10.57
C ARG A 351 -23.74 6.12 -11.53
N GLN A 352 -24.12 4.86 -11.52
CA GLN A 352 -25.18 4.31 -12.35
C GLN A 352 -26.53 4.32 -11.61
N PRO A 353 -27.57 4.96 -12.18
CA PRO A 353 -28.94 4.83 -11.69
C PRO A 353 -29.43 3.38 -11.76
N TYR A 354 -30.10 2.90 -10.71
CA TYR A 354 -30.69 1.56 -10.64
C TYR A 354 -31.95 1.53 -9.74
N GLY A 355 -32.59 0.37 -9.63
CA GLY A 355 -33.81 0.19 -8.83
C GLY A 355 -35.09 0.69 -9.52
N PRO A 356 -36.25 0.54 -8.86
CA PRO A 356 -37.53 1.05 -9.35
C PRO A 356 -37.43 2.54 -9.66
N GLU A 357 -37.89 2.93 -10.85
CA GLU A 357 -37.87 4.32 -11.35
C GLU A 357 -36.49 4.98 -11.38
N ARG A 358 -35.41 4.19 -11.31
CA ARG A 358 -34.02 4.70 -11.27
C ARG A 358 -33.81 5.67 -10.11
N THR A 359 -34.48 5.46 -8.98
CA THR A 359 -34.35 6.30 -7.77
C THR A 359 -33.05 6.04 -7.02
N LEU A 360 -32.48 4.84 -7.15
CA LEU A 360 -31.24 4.45 -6.47
C LEU A 360 -30.01 4.75 -7.35
N ARG A 361 -28.85 4.87 -6.72
CA ARG A 361 -27.55 5.09 -7.39
C ARG A 361 -26.54 4.08 -6.86
N LYS A 362 -25.83 3.39 -7.76
CA LYS A 362 -24.70 2.53 -7.41
C LYS A 362 -23.45 2.98 -8.14
N THR A 363 -22.30 2.93 -7.49
CA THR A 363 -21.01 3.14 -8.16
C THR A 363 -20.61 1.82 -8.82
N ILE A 364 -20.22 1.88 -10.10
CA ILE A 364 -19.70 0.72 -10.84
C ILE A 364 -18.30 1.03 -11.39
N PHE A 365 -17.49 0.00 -11.53
CA PHE A 365 -16.21 0.08 -12.21
C PHE A 365 -16.42 -0.20 -13.70
N VAL A 366 -16.06 0.76 -14.54
CA VAL A 366 -16.03 0.57 -15.99
C VAL A 366 -14.57 0.35 -16.35
N ALA A 367 -14.21 -0.90 -16.64
CA ALA A 367 -12.85 -1.26 -17.03
C ALA A 367 -12.41 -0.54 -18.32
N PRO A 368 -11.10 -0.28 -18.52
CA PRO A 368 -10.59 0.26 -19.76
C PRO A 368 -10.96 -0.63 -20.96
N VAL A 369 -11.22 0.01 -22.09
CA VAL A 369 -11.55 -0.67 -23.34
C VAL A 369 -10.56 -0.23 -24.43
N LEU A 370 -10.03 -1.21 -25.16
CA LEU A 370 -9.23 -0.94 -26.35
C LEU A 370 -10.16 -0.47 -27.48
N VAL A 371 -9.99 0.76 -27.93
CA VAL A 371 -10.73 1.32 -29.06
C VAL A 371 -9.90 1.12 -30.33
N ASN A 372 -10.53 0.72 -31.43
CA ASN A 372 -9.90 0.43 -32.74
C ASN A 372 -8.99 -0.82 -32.78
N ALA A 373 -9.31 -1.88 -32.01
CA ALA A 373 -8.55 -3.14 -31.98
C ALA A 373 -8.47 -3.91 -33.34
N GLY A 374 -9.04 -3.39 -34.43
CA GLY A 374 -9.10 -4.11 -35.71
C GLY A 374 -9.36 -3.30 -36.98
N TYR A 375 -9.21 -1.97 -37.02
CA TYR A 375 -9.47 -1.21 -38.25
C TYR A 375 -8.42 -0.12 -38.53
N GLY A 376 -7.64 -0.34 -39.61
CA GLY A 376 -7.05 0.72 -40.42
C GLY A 376 -8.07 1.25 -41.44
N GLY A 377 -9.20 1.77 -40.97
CA GLY A 377 -10.27 2.32 -41.80
C GLY A 377 -11.25 3.14 -40.97
N GLU A 378 -11.64 4.30 -41.49
CA GLU A 378 -12.32 5.41 -40.82
C GLU A 378 -13.52 5.03 -39.92
N ALA A 379 -13.70 5.80 -38.85
CA ALA A 379 -14.83 5.68 -37.95
C ALA A 379 -16.14 6.11 -38.64
N GLN A 380 -16.97 5.14 -39.04
CA GLN A 380 -18.37 5.45 -39.35
C GLN A 380 -19.13 5.73 -38.06
N GLY A 381 -19.46 7.00 -37.85
CA GLY A 381 -20.43 7.43 -36.84
C GLY A 381 -21.78 6.74 -37.07
N ARG A 382 -22.36 6.15 -36.01
CA ARG A 382 -23.73 5.65 -36.05
C ARG A 382 -24.70 6.83 -36.00
N ILE A 383 -25.40 7.09 -37.10
CA ILE A 383 -26.61 7.92 -37.12
C ILE A 383 -27.75 7.08 -36.53
N TYR A 384 -28.41 7.58 -35.49
CA TYR A 384 -29.66 7.00 -35.00
C TYR A 384 -30.82 7.61 -35.80
N ALA A 385 -31.60 6.77 -36.49
CA ALA A 385 -32.87 7.20 -37.07
C ALA A 385 -33.88 7.42 -35.94
N VAL A 386 -34.35 8.66 -35.80
CA VAL A 386 -35.49 9.00 -34.94
C VAL A 386 -36.77 8.72 -35.75
N PRO A 387 -37.72 7.93 -35.24
CA PRO A 387 -39.02 7.79 -35.90
C PRO A 387 -39.74 9.14 -35.95
N PRO A 388 -40.46 9.48 -37.03
CA PRO A 388 -41.22 10.71 -37.08
C PRO A 388 -42.30 10.73 -35.98
N PRO A 389 -42.63 11.91 -35.43
CA PRO A 389 -43.64 12.02 -34.40
C PRO A 389 -45.00 11.54 -34.92
N GLU A 390 -45.64 10.64 -34.18
CA GLU A 390 -47.04 10.29 -34.41
C GLU A 390 -47.90 11.53 -34.14
N ILE A 391 -48.57 12.01 -35.18
CA ILE A 391 -49.63 13.01 -35.06
C ILE A 391 -50.94 12.26 -34.90
N SER A 392 -51.48 12.25 -33.68
CA SER A 392 -52.92 12.13 -33.40
C SER A 392 -53.25 12.69 -32.03
#